data_AF-A0A2L2NBW3-F1
#
_entry.id   AF-A0A2L2NBW3-F1
#
_cell.length_a   1.000
_cell.length_b   1.000
_cell.length_c   1.000
_cell.angle_alpha   90.00
_cell.angle_beta   90.00
_cell.angle_gamma   90.00
#
_symmetry.space_group_name_H-M   'P 1'
#
loop_
_entity.id
_entity.type
_entity.pdbx_description
1 polymer ?
#
loop_
_entity_poly.entity_id
_entity_poly.type
_entity_poly.pdbx_seq_one_letter_code
_entity_poly.pdbx_strand_id
1 'polypeptide(L)'
;MSDWLAIFEGAAFALTVKGDMYKFISKVFEGVDGIAIETVINEVRCFNAKRTAKALEEIYEKLNNAGVEPKKVPTKTLIPILENISLEEDEILSEKWSKLLESSIKGTFIHPSYIDILEKISPNDAKVLDIIFKEAEIKLIKDFSIDISKIVSFCDKRTLKSGFGTGA
;
A
#
# COMPACT_ATOMS: atom_id res chain seq x y z
N MET A 1 -8.00 -18.56 33.52
CA MET A 1 -7.23 -17.49 34.21
C MET A 1 -6.17 -16.96 33.26
N SER A 2 -6.57 -16.57 32.05
CA SER A 2 -5.67 -16.33 30.91
C SER A 2 -6.24 -15.33 29.90
N ASP A 3 -7.07 -14.38 30.36
CA ASP A 3 -7.66 -13.33 29.53
C ASP A 3 -7.10 -11.93 29.87
N TRP A 4 -6.27 -11.83 30.93
CA TRP A 4 -5.70 -10.55 31.36
C TRP A 4 -4.48 -10.11 30.54
N LEU A 5 -3.78 -11.04 29.88
CA LEU A 5 -2.60 -10.77 29.05
C LEU A 5 -2.96 -10.22 27.67
N ALA A 6 -4.04 -10.72 27.04
CA ALA A 6 -4.54 -10.21 25.77
C ALA A 6 -5.09 -8.77 25.90
N ILE A 7 -5.79 -8.49 27.01
CA ILE A 7 -6.20 -7.13 27.36
C ILE A 7 -4.98 -6.24 27.61
N PHE A 8 -3.92 -6.74 28.25
CA PHE A 8 -2.69 -5.96 28.49
C PHE A 8 -1.89 -5.71 27.20
N GLU A 9 -1.88 -6.61 26.22
CA GLU A 9 -1.20 -6.40 24.93
C GLU A 9 -1.98 -5.47 23.99
N GLY A 10 -3.31 -5.61 23.93
CA GLY A 10 -4.18 -4.65 23.24
C GLY A 10 -4.16 -3.27 23.89
N ALA A 11 -4.14 -3.21 25.23
CA ALA A 11 -3.96 -1.96 25.98
C ALA A 11 -2.55 -1.40 25.83
N ALA A 12 -1.51 -2.23 25.71
CA ALA A 12 -0.15 -1.77 25.42
C ALA A 12 -0.08 -1.18 24.01
N PHE A 13 -0.69 -1.79 23.02
CA PHE A 13 -0.84 -1.20 21.68
C PHE A 13 -1.55 0.16 21.77
N ALA A 14 -2.69 0.24 22.46
CA ALA A 14 -3.41 1.50 22.69
C ALA A 14 -2.61 2.54 23.50
N LEU A 15 -1.77 2.12 24.45
CA LEU A 15 -0.91 2.98 25.28
C LEU A 15 0.35 3.47 24.54
N THR A 16 0.78 2.76 23.47
CA THR A 16 1.97 3.13 22.67
C THR A 16 1.60 4.03 21.49
N VAL A 17 0.34 4.04 21.08
CA VAL A 17 -0.21 4.80 19.97
C VAL A 17 -0.40 6.27 20.39
N LYS A 18 0.45 7.18 19.88
CA LYS A 18 0.31 8.64 20.04
C LYS A 18 -1.07 9.10 19.52
N GLY A 19 -1.61 10.20 20.04
CA GLY A 19 -2.98 10.65 19.75
C GLY A 19 -3.35 10.76 18.26
N ASP A 20 -2.40 11.09 17.38
CA ASP A 20 -2.66 11.15 15.93
C ASP A 20 -2.65 9.76 15.26
N MET A 21 -1.88 8.81 15.79
CA MET A 21 -1.93 7.41 15.37
C MET A 21 -3.29 6.77 15.72
N TYR A 22 -3.87 7.14 16.87
CA TYR A 22 -5.21 6.67 17.23
C TYR A 22 -6.27 7.17 16.24
N LYS A 23 -6.21 8.45 15.85
CA LYS A 23 -7.08 9.03 14.82
C LYS A 23 -6.89 8.36 13.46
N PHE A 24 -5.65 8.03 13.11
CA PHE A 24 -5.34 7.29 11.88
C PHE A 24 -5.97 5.90 11.89
N ILE A 25 -5.77 5.12 12.96
CA ILE A 25 -6.35 3.80 13.12
C ILE A 25 -7.88 3.92 13.09
N SER A 26 -8.48 4.82 13.86
CA SER A 26 -9.94 4.99 13.82
C SER A 26 -10.43 5.29 12.41
N LYS A 27 -9.71 6.13 11.64
CA LYS A 27 -10.07 6.50 10.27
C LYS A 27 -10.00 5.34 9.28
N VAL A 28 -8.94 4.54 9.36
CA VAL A 28 -8.75 3.35 8.51
C VAL A 28 -9.83 2.30 8.81
N PHE A 29 -10.20 2.17 10.08
CA PHE A 29 -11.14 1.18 10.59
C PHE A 29 -12.59 1.70 10.70
N GLU A 30 -12.90 2.93 10.26
CA GLU A 30 -14.24 3.54 10.34
C GLU A 30 -15.29 2.66 9.63
N GLY A 31 -15.94 1.71 10.32
CA GLY A 31 -16.80 0.68 9.71
C GLY A 31 -16.63 -0.71 10.30
N VAL A 32 -15.60 -0.90 11.11
CA VAL A 32 -15.50 -1.95 12.12
C VAL A 32 -16.16 -1.37 13.37
N ASP A 33 -17.28 -1.94 13.81
CA ASP A 33 -17.96 -1.54 15.04
C ASP A 33 -17.00 -1.65 16.24
N GLY A 34 -17.17 -0.83 17.29
CA GLY A 34 -16.20 -0.76 18.40
C GLY A 34 -15.91 -2.11 19.06
N ILE A 35 -16.92 -3.00 19.06
CA ILE A 35 -16.78 -4.41 19.46
C ILE A 35 -15.93 -5.16 18.44
N ALA A 36 -16.20 -5.03 17.15
CA ALA A 36 -15.37 -5.62 16.12
C ALA A 36 -13.95 -5.03 16.03
N ILE A 37 -13.65 -3.82 16.52
CA ILE A 37 -12.25 -3.35 16.60
C ILE A 37 -11.54 -4.15 17.68
N GLU A 38 -12.18 -4.33 18.83
CA GLU A 38 -11.69 -5.19 19.91
C GLU A 38 -11.64 -6.66 19.50
N THR A 39 -12.65 -7.15 18.77
CA THR A 39 -12.67 -8.50 18.19
C THR A 39 -11.64 -8.65 17.09
N VAL A 40 -11.43 -7.69 16.20
CA VAL A 40 -10.36 -7.75 15.18
C VAL A 40 -8.99 -7.74 15.86
N ILE A 41 -8.82 -6.94 16.91
CA ILE A 41 -7.61 -6.98 17.75
C ILE A 41 -7.48 -8.35 18.45
N ASN A 42 -8.58 -9.00 18.84
CA ASN A 42 -8.60 -10.30 19.53
C ASN A 42 -8.59 -11.52 18.58
N GLU A 43 -9.05 -11.37 17.33
CA GLU A 43 -9.36 -12.42 16.34
C GLU A 43 -8.35 -12.43 15.20
N VAL A 44 -7.64 -11.30 14.96
CA VAL A 44 -6.24 -11.36 14.54
C VAL A 44 -5.51 -12.06 15.68
N ARG A 45 -5.58 -13.39 15.68
CA ARG A 45 -4.93 -14.28 16.64
C ARG A 45 -3.52 -13.74 16.84
N CYS A 46 -3.24 -13.23 18.03
CA CYS A 46 -1.98 -12.61 18.40
C CYS A 46 -0.80 -13.56 18.14
N PHE A 47 -0.28 -13.59 16.92
CA PHE A 47 1.00 -14.22 16.63
C PHE A 47 2.11 -13.16 16.51
N ASN A 48 1.80 -11.89 16.19
CA ASN A 48 2.73 -10.79 16.49
C ASN A 48 2.10 -9.37 16.46
N ALA A 49 1.39 -8.96 17.52
CA ALA A 49 0.83 -7.59 17.61
C ALA A 49 1.87 -6.49 17.37
N LYS A 50 3.13 -6.74 17.76
CA LYS A 50 4.25 -5.82 17.52
C LYS A 50 4.56 -5.62 16.03
N ARG A 51 4.45 -6.65 15.19
CA ARG A 51 4.69 -6.53 13.74
C ARG A 51 3.61 -5.72 13.06
N THR A 52 2.35 -6.03 13.36
CA THR A 52 1.21 -5.27 12.84
C THR A 52 1.29 -3.82 13.27
N ALA A 53 1.64 -3.56 14.53
CA ALA A 53 1.86 -2.21 15.05
C ALA A 53 2.94 -1.45 14.29
N LYS A 54 4.10 -2.09 14.10
CA LYS A 54 5.24 -1.53 13.37
C LYS A 54 4.86 -1.19 11.93
N ALA A 55 4.18 -2.10 11.22
CA ALA A 55 3.75 -1.87 9.85
C ALA A 55 2.77 -0.68 9.75
N LEU A 56 1.80 -0.60 10.66
CA LEU A 56 0.86 0.53 10.72
C LEU A 56 1.57 1.85 11.03
N GLU A 57 2.56 1.84 11.92
CA GLU A 57 3.37 3.01 12.25
C GLU A 57 4.17 3.52 11.04
N GLU A 58 4.86 2.62 10.34
CA GLU A 58 5.61 2.95 9.13
C GLU A 58 4.71 3.51 8.01
N ILE A 59 3.52 2.92 7.83
CA ILE A 59 2.53 3.41 6.86
C ILE A 59 2.03 4.80 7.26
N TYR A 60 1.69 5.00 8.54
CA TYR A 60 1.25 6.29 9.05
C TYR A 60 2.31 7.37 8.82
N GLU A 61 3.56 7.13 9.20
CA GLU A 61 4.65 8.08 9.00
C GLU A 61 4.84 8.42 7.52
N LYS A 62 4.82 7.40 6.66
CA LYS A 62 4.96 7.57 5.21
C LYS A 62 3.83 8.41 4.61
N LEU A 63 2.59 8.16 4.99
CA LEU A 63 1.43 8.91 4.49
C LEU A 63 1.43 10.35 5.03
N ASN A 64 1.75 10.52 6.30
CA ASN A 64 1.83 11.83 6.94
C ASN A 64 2.93 12.71 6.30
N ASN A 65 4.12 12.14 6.07
CA ASN A 65 5.23 12.82 5.40
C ASN A 65 4.89 13.18 3.94
N ALA A 66 4.05 12.38 3.29
CA ALA A 66 3.58 12.63 1.92
C ALA A 66 2.37 13.58 1.85
N GLY A 67 1.79 13.99 2.98
CA GLY A 67 0.57 14.80 3.03
C GLY A 67 -0.65 14.08 2.44
N VAL A 68 -0.68 12.75 2.49
CA VAL A 68 -1.76 11.94 1.91
C VAL A 68 -2.79 11.61 2.98
N GLU A 69 -4.04 12.02 2.75
CA GLU A 69 -5.12 11.70 3.67
C GLU A 69 -5.53 10.22 3.57
N PRO A 70 -5.59 9.50 4.70
CA PRO A 70 -5.98 8.10 4.73
C PRO A 70 -7.47 7.93 4.46
N LYS A 71 -7.81 6.94 3.64
CA LYS A 71 -9.20 6.53 3.36
C LYS A 71 -9.55 5.25 4.10
N LYS A 72 -10.84 5.08 4.31
CA LYS A 72 -11.44 3.86 4.87
C LYS A 72 -11.12 2.65 3.99
N VAL A 73 -10.71 1.56 4.63
CA VAL A 73 -10.52 0.26 3.96
C VAL A 73 -11.69 -0.67 4.30
N PRO A 74 -12.31 -1.36 3.32
CA PRO A 74 -13.35 -2.33 3.61
C PRO A 74 -12.83 -3.47 4.50
N THR A 75 -13.60 -3.88 5.52
CA THR A 75 -13.22 -4.93 6.48
C THR A 75 -12.80 -6.23 5.80
N LYS A 76 -13.52 -6.65 4.75
CA LYS A 76 -13.19 -7.84 3.93
C LYS A 76 -11.80 -7.82 3.28
N THR A 77 -11.19 -6.64 3.17
CA THR A 77 -9.84 -6.43 2.64
C THR A 77 -8.86 -6.17 3.77
N LEU A 78 -9.27 -5.36 4.75
CA LEU A 78 -8.44 -4.97 5.88
C LEU A 78 -8.03 -6.17 6.75
N ILE A 79 -8.98 -7.03 7.12
CA ILE A 79 -8.72 -8.12 8.07
C ILE A 79 -7.73 -9.13 7.50
N PRO A 80 -7.92 -9.68 6.28
CA PRO A 80 -6.97 -10.65 5.74
C PRO A 80 -5.55 -10.07 5.60
N ILE A 81 -5.42 -8.78 5.27
CA ILE A 81 -4.11 -8.13 5.16
C ILE A 81 -3.44 -8.04 6.54
N LEU A 82 -4.17 -7.61 7.58
CA LEU A 82 -3.60 -7.48 8.93
C LEU A 82 -3.23 -8.84 9.53
N GLU A 83 -4.03 -9.88 9.29
CA GLU A 83 -3.73 -11.26 9.69
C GLU A 83 -2.42 -11.74 9.05
N ASN A 84 -2.27 -11.55 7.74
CA ASN A 84 -1.05 -11.96 7.05
C ASN A 84 0.17 -11.13 7.47
N ILE A 85 0.04 -9.82 7.73
CA ILE A 85 1.14 -9.01 8.32
C ILE A 85 1.60 -9.57 9.66
N SER A 86 0.66 -10.01 10.50
CA SER A 86 0.94 -10.57 11.83
C SER A 86 1.71 -11.90 11.73
N LEU A 87 1.41 -12.72 10.73
CA LEU A 87 1.96 -14.07 10.55
C LEU A 87 3.26 -14.09 9.73
N GLU A 88 3.44 -13.16 8.79
CA GLU A 88 4.57 -13.19 7.85
C GLU A 88 5.91 -12.92 8.53
N GLU A 89 6.86 -13.84 8.37
CA GLU A 89 8.22 -13.76 8.94
C GLU A 89 9.25 -13.28 7.94
N ASP A 90 9.02 -13.50 6.64
CA ASP A 90 9.94 -13.05 5.61
C ASP A 90 9.80 -11.53 5.40
N GLU A 91 10.93 -10.83 5.47
CA GLU A 91 10.97 -9.36 5.37
C GLU A 91 10.43 -8.85 4.03
N ILE A 92 10.65 -9.60 2.94
CA ILE A 92 10.23 -9.19 1.59
C ILE A 92 8.72 -9.30 1.47
N LEU A 93 8.14 -10.43 1.89
CA LEU A 93 6.69 -10.60 1.88
C LEU A 93 6.01 -9.65 2.86
N SER A 94 6.60 -9.41 4.04
CA SER A 94 6.10 -8.43 5.01
C SER A 94 6.03 -7.02 4.42
N GLU A 95 7.04 -6.61 3.64
CA GLU A 95 7.03 -5.34 2.93
C GLU A 95 5.91 -5.29 1.87
N LYS A 96 5.65 -6.40 1.15
CA LYS A 96 4.56 -6.46 0.16
C LYS A 96 3.19 -6.32 0.82
N TRP A 97 2.96 -6.99 1.94
CA TRP A 97 1.72 -6.85 2.69
C TRP A 97 1.51 -5.42 3.18
N SER A 98 2.57 -4.78 3.70
CA SER A 98 2.52 -3.38 4.12
C SER A 98 2.21 -2.43 2.96
N LYS A 99 2.81 -2.66 1.78
CA LYS A 99 2.53 -1.88 0.56
C LYS A 99 1.10 -2.10 0.05
N LEU A 100 0.56 -3.31 0.17
CA LEU A 100 -0.82 -3.63 -0.19
C LEU A 100 -1.81 -2.89 0.72
N LEU A 101 -1.52 -2.85 2.03
CA LEU A 101 -2.30 -2.09 3.00
C LEU A 101 -2.22 -0.58 2.72
N GLU A 102 -1.02 -0.04 2.53
CA GLU A 102 -0.79 1.37 2.18
C GLU A 102 -1.61 1.76 0.93
N SER A 103 -1.61 0.92 -0.10
CA SER A 103 -2.32 1.17 -1.35
C SER A 103 -3.84 1.16 -1.16
N SER A 104 -4.34 0.27 -0.29
CA SER A 104 -5.73 0.22 0.14
C SER A 104 -6.13 1.51 0.87
N ILE A 105 -5.28 1.99 1.80
CA ILE A 105 -5.51 3.22 2.57
C ILE A 105 -5.49 4.46 1.68
N LYS A 106 -4.68 4.50 0.62
CA LYS A 106 -4.71 5.56 -0.40
C LYS A 106 -6.01 5.56 -1.23
N GLY A 107 -6.81 4.51 -1.13
CA GLY A 107 -8.01 4.27 -1.92
C GLY A 107 -7.71 3.85 -3.36
N THR A 108 -6.57 3.20 -3.57
CA THR A 108 -6.29 2.53 -4.84
C THR A 108 -7.19 1.31 -4.94
N PHE A 109 -7.69 1.00 -6.14
CA PHE A 109 -8.44 -0.23 -6.35
C PHE A 109 -7.53 -1.44 -6.13
N ILE A 110 -7.85 -2.26 -5.14
CA ILE A 110 -7.16 -3.52 -4.85
C ILE A 110 -8.03 -4.66 -5.35
N HIS A 111 -7.49 -5.45 -6.28
CA HIS A 111 -8.18 -6.63 -6.76
C HIS A 111 -8.21 -7.68 -5.63
N PRO A 112 -9.35 -8.33 -5.33
CA PRO A 112 -9.45 -9.31 -4.25
C PRO A 112 -8.40 -10.42 -4.32
N SER A 113 -8.08 -10.88 -5.55
CA SER A 113 -7.06 -11.92 -5.76
C SER A 113 -5.63 -11.51 -5.38
N TYR A 114 -5.34 -10.23 -5.14
CA TYR A 114 -4.00 -9.84 -4.70
C TYR A 114 -3.65 -10.42 -3.32
N ILE A 115 -4.65 -10.53 -2.44
CA ILE A 115 -4.50 -11.17 -1.14
C ILE A 115 -4.18 -12.66 -1.36
N ASP A 116 -5.01 -13.35 -2.16
CA ASP A 116 -4.84 -14.78 -2.45
C ASP A 116 -3.51 -15.11 -3.14
N ILE A 117 -3.04 -14.22 -4.01
CA ILE A 117 -1.76 -14.39 -4.71
C ILE A 117 -0.62 -14.20 -3.72
N LEU A 118 -0.64 -13.12 -2.95
CA LEU A 118 0.45 -12.80 -2.02
C LEU A 118 0.60 -13.86 -0.92
N GLU A 119 -0.51 -14.43 -0.45
CA GLU A 119 -0.52 -15.55 0.51
C GLU A 119 0.12 -16.84 -0.05
N LYS A 120 0.09 -17.05 -1.36
CA LYS A 120 0.53 -18.31 -2.00
C LYS A 120 1.93 -18.27 -2.58
N ILE A 121 2.56 -17.10 -2.66
CA ILE A 121 3.87 -16.96 -3.29
C ILE A 121 4.99 -17.12 -2.27
N SER A 122 6.12 -17.66 -2.73
CA SER A 122 7.34 -17.67 -1.93
C SER A 122 8.07 -16.33 -2.02
N PRO A 123 9.01 -16.03 -1.11
CA PRO A 123 9.86 -14.85 -1.21
C PRO A 123 10.64 -14.76 -2.53
N ASN A 124 11.00 -15.91 -3.11
CA ASN A 124 11.69 -15.96 -4.41
C ASN A 124 10.75 -15.57 -5.56
N ASP A 125 9.50 -16.00 -5.52
CA ASP A 125 8.50 -15.59 -6.51
C ASP A 125 8.26 -14.06 -6.43
N ALA A 126 8.16 -13.52 -5.21
CA ALA A 126 8.04 -12.07 -5.00
C ALA A 126 9.24 -11.29 -5.61
N LYS A 127 10.47 -11.78 -5.42
CA LYS A 127 11.67 -11.20 -6.05
C LYS A 127 11.63 -11.27 -7.57
N VAL A 128 11.19 -12.40 -8.13
CA VAL A 128 11.05 -12.55 -9.58
C VAL A 128 10.02 -11.56 -10.13
N LEU A 129 8.88 -11.42 -9.46
CA LEU A 129 7.85 -10.43 -9.82
C LEU A 129 8.39 -9.00 -9.79
N ASP A 130 9.21 -8.64 -8.79
CA ASP A 130 9.86 -7.33 -8.72
C ASP A 130 10.80 -7.08 -9.90
N ILE A 131 11.58 -8.08 -10.30
CA ILE A 131 12.48 -7.98 -11.44
C ILE A 131 11.68 -7.79 -12.73
N ILE A 132 10.62 -8.58 -12.93
CA ILE A 132 9.75 -8.49 -14.10
C ILE A 132 9.10 -7.10 -14.18
N PHE A 133 8.57 -6.62 -13.05
CA PHE A 133 7.93 -5.31 -12.97
C PHE A 133 8.92 -4.17 -13.28
N LYS A 134 10.11 -4.21 -12.69
CA LYS A 134 11.17 -3.22 -12.92
C LYS A 134 11.62 -3.19 -14.38
N GLU A 135 11.77 -4.35 -15.02
CA GLU A 135 12.16 -4.41 -16.43
C GLU A 135 11.02 -3.87 -17.33
N ALA A 136 9.77 -4.15 -16.99
CA ALA A 136 8.62 -3.61 -17.70
C ALA A 136 8.55 -2.08 -17.59
N GLU A 137 8.78 -1.50 -16.40
CA GLU A 137 8.83 -0.04 -16.22
C GLU A 137 9.95 0.59 -17.05
N ILE A 138 11.16 0.00 -17.03
CA ILE A 138 12.30 0.49 -17.82
C ILE A 138 11.96 0.47 -19.32
N LYS A 139 11.28 -0.58 -19.79
CA LYS A 139 10.87 -0.69 -21.18
C LYS A 139 9.84 0.38 -21.55
N LEU A 140 8.83 0.59 -20.72
CA LEU A 140 7.82 1.64 -20.94
C LEU A 140 8.44 3.04 -20.99
N ILE A 141 9.42 3.33 -20.11
CA ILE A 141 10.14 4.61 -20.11
C ILE A 141 10.98 4.77 -21.38
N LYS A 142 11.67 3.71 -21.83
CA LYS A 142 12.45 3.72 -23.08
C LYS A 142 11.55 3.93 -24.29
N ASP A 143 10.43 3.21 -24.37
CA ASP A 143 9.47 3.31 -25.47
C ASP A 143 8.86 4.73 -25.53
N PHE A 144 8.54 5.33 -24.39
CA PHE A 144 8.05 6.72 -24.32
C PHE A 144 9.13 7.77 -24.63
N SER A 145 10.37 7.55 -24.20
CA SER A 145 11.51 8.42 -24.49
C SER A 145 11.87 8.43 -25.99
N ILE A 146 11.72 7.29 -26.67
CA ILE A 146 11.88 7.18 -28.12
C ILE A 146 10.77 7.97 -28.85
N ASP A 147 9.54 7.96 -28.33
CA ASP A 147 8.43 8.68 -28.96
C ASP A 147 8.51 10.20 -28.82
N ILE A 148 9.07 10.76 -27.73
CA ILE A 148 9.27 12.21 -27.63
C ILE A 148 10.20 12.71 -28.74
N SER A 149 11.27 11.97 -29.07
CA SER A 149 12.17 12.34 -30.18
C SER A 149 11.47 12.34 -31.54
N LYS A 150 10.54 11.40 -31.77
CA LYS A 150 9.70 11.34 -32.97
C LYS A 150 8.67 12.47 -32.99
N ILE A 151 8.03 12.78 -31.87
CA ILE A 151 7.07 13.89 -31.71
C ILE A 151 7.76 15.23 -31.96
N VAL A 152 8.95 15.46 -31.39
CA VAL A 152 9.74 16.68 -31.63
C VAL A 152 10.14 16.79 -33.11
N SER A 153 10.62 15.71 -33.73
CA SER A 153 10.95 15.69 -35.17
C SER A 153 9.73 15.86 -36.10
N PHE A 154 8.53 15.54 -35.60
CA PHE A 154 7.26 15.69 -36.30
C PHE A 154 6.70 17.12 -36.17
N CYS A 155 6.84 17.74 -34.99
CA CYS A 155 6.47 19.13 -34.76
C CYS A 155 7.36 20.10 -35.57
N ASP A 156 8.65 19.82 -35.69
CA ASP A 156 9.61 20.66 -36.43
C ASP A 156 9.32 20.70 -37.94
N LYS A 157 8.69 19.65 -38.49
CA LYS A 157 8.29 19.57 -39.91
C LYS A 157 7.00 20.32 -40.24
N ARG A 158 6.15 20.65 -39.25
CA ARG A 158 4.89 21.40 -39.48
C ARG A 158 5.09 22.91 -39.42
N THR A 159 6.05 23.42 -38.64
CA THR A 159 6.30 24.86 -38.46
C THR A 159 7.00 25.53 -39.64
N LEU A 160 7.57 24.78 -40.59
CA LEU A 160 8.25 25.34 -41.78
C LEU A 160 7.39 25.42 -43.06
N LYS A 161 6.12 25.00 -43.04
CA LYS A 161 5.24 25.04 -44.24
C LYS A 161 4.10 26.07 -44.22
N SER A 162 3.97 26.91 -43.19
CA SER A 162 2.84 27.85 -43.08
C SER A 162 3.22 29.30 -42.77
N GLY A 163 4.26 29.85 -43.40
CA GLY A 163 4.55 31.27 -43.26
C GLY A 163 5.68 31.78 -44.14
N PHE A 164 5.34 32.20 -45.37
CA PHE A 164 5.73 33.46 -46.03
C PHE A 164 5.55 33.33 -47.55
N GLY A 165 4.29 33.36 -47.97
CA GLY A 165 3.90 33.76 -49.33
C GLY A 165 3.22 35.12 -49.25
N THR A 166 4.01 36.18 -49.09
CA THR A 166 3.58 37.54 -49.39
C THR A 166 4.32 37.97 -50.65
N GLY A 167 3.63 37.91 -51.79
CA GLY A 167 4.18 38.29 -53.09
C GLY A 167 3.07 38.70 -54.04
N ALA A 168 3.10 40.00 -54.36
CA ALA A 168 2.41 40.74 -55.43
C ALA A 168 0.89 40.94 -55.29
#